data_AF-A0A1G9HKF5-F1
#
_entry.id   AF-A0A1G9HKF5-F1
#
_cell.length_a   1.000
_cell.length_b   1.000
_cell.length_c   1.000
_cell.angle_alpha   90.00
_cell.angle_beta   90.00
_cell.angle_gamma   90.00
#
_symmetry.space_group_name_H-M   'P 1'
#
loop_
_entity.id
_entity.type
_entity.pdbx_description
1 polymer ?
#
loop_
_entity_poly.entity_id
_entity_poly.type
_entity_poly.pdbx_seq_one_letter_code
_entity_poly.pdbx_strand_id
1 'polypeptide(L)'
;METITGPPGRALPAGPNPGVDPGVAPDQGQPLTAAAVHLEELGALIDAVTAIDRAMAVQAAARVVAIDAARVCSERELDGSAFSPALTRRSLVAELACALRIPESTASGLLESSRALVHDLPDTLS
;
A
#
# COMPACT_ATOMS: atom_id res chain seq x y z
N MET A 1 76.54 12.16 43.50
CA MET A 1 75.14 12.03 43.02
C MET A 1 74.28 12.41 44.19
N GLU A 2 73.86 13.66 44.22
CA GLU A 2 73.16 14.31 45.34
C GLU A 2 71.70 13.79 45.42
N THR A 3 71.31 13.33 46.60
CA THR A 3 69.94 13.03 47.00
C THR A 3 69.34 14.26 47.68
N ILE A 4 68.22 14.79 47.17
CA ILE A 4 67.42 15.82 47.85
C ILE A 4 65.97 15.35 47.94
N THR A 5 65.57 15.06 49.18
CA THR A 5 64.22 14.82 49.67
C THR A 5 63.50 16.17 49.85
N GLY A 6 62.27 16.29 49.32
CA GLY A 6 61.35 17.41 49.60
C GLY A 6 60.03 16.89 50.24
N PRO A 7 59.42 17.61 51.21
CA PRO A 7 58.31 17.11 52.03
C PRO A 7 56.91 17.35 51.40
N PRO A 8 55.83 16.74 51.96
CA PRO A 8 54.50 16.75 51.36
C PRO A 8 53.70 18.01 51.75
N GLY A 9 53.16 18.73 50.77
CA GLY A 9 52.30 19.90 50.96
C GLY A 9 50.82 19.56 50.68
N ARG A 10 50.01 19.62 51.74
CA ARG A 10 48.55 19.40 51.80
C ARG A 10 47.74 19.89 50.59
N ALA A 11 46.93 19.01 50.00
CA ALA A 11 45.73 19.40 49.27
C ALA A 11 44.68 19.96 50.26
N LEU A 12 44.07 21.08 49.91
CA LEU A 12 42.94 21.71 50.63
C LEU A 12 41.74 20.74 50.70
N PRO A 13 40.95 20.74 51.79
CA PRO A 13 39.73 19.94 51.84
C PRO A 13 38.70 20.45 50.82
N ALA A 14 38.09 19.50 50.11
CA ALA A 14 36.94 19.71 49.25
C ALA A 14 35.84 20.44 50.03
N GLY A 15 35.45 21.62 49.55
CA GLY A 15 34.18 22.23 49.95
C GLY A 15 33.01 21.37 49.46
N PRO A 16 31.87 21.33 50.16
CA PRO A 16 30.69 20.63 49.69
C PRO A 16 30.25 21.25 48.36
N ASN A 17 30.13 20.44 47.31
CA ASN A 17 29.25 20.72 46.19
C ASN A 17 27.89 20.09 46.50
N PRO A 18 26.89 20.83 47.00
CA PRO A 18 25.50 20.43 46.85
C PRO A 18 25.06 20.90 45.47
N GLY A 19 25.03 19.96 44.53
CA GLY A 19 24.43 20.14 43.23
C GLY A 19 22.98 20.61 43.38
N VAL A 20 22.71 21.78 42.85
CA VAL A 20 21.38 22.20 42.43
C VAL A 20 21.54 22.67 41.00
N ASP A 21 21.41 21.73 40.06
CA ASP A 21 21.16 22.10 38.67
C ASP A 21 19.67 22.49 38.61
N PRO A 22 19.30 23.78 38.43
CA PRO A 22 17.92 24.17 38.41
C PRO A 22 17.31 23.75 37.08
N GLY A 23 16.55 22.66 37.13
CA GLY A 23 15.46 22.38 36.21
C GLY A 23 15.85 22.34 34.74
N VAL A 24 16.18 21.13 34.26
CA VAL A 24 15.78 20.78 32.89
C VAL A 24 14.26 20.85 32.86
N ALA A 25 13.74 22.00 32.43
CA ALA A 25 12.36 22.09 31.98
C ALA A 25 12.18 20.98 30.94
N PRO A 26 11.03 20.27 30.92
CA PRO A 26 10.72 19.43 29.77
C PRO A 26 10.84 20.33 28.54
N ASP A 27 11.63 19.90 27.56
CA ASP A 27 11.76 20.53 26.25
C ASP A 27 10.34 20.88 25.78
N GLN A 28 9.95 22.14 25.96
CA GLN A 28 8.63 22.61 25.59
C GLN A 28 8.67 22.63 24.07
N GLY A 29 8.15 21.54 23.49
CA GLY A 29 8.27 21.18 22.09
C GLY A 29 8.37 22.41 21.20
N GLN A 30 9.56 22.61 20.62
CA GLN A 30 9.76 23.64 19.62
C GLN A 30 8.60 23.53 18.62
N PRO A 31 7.89 24.64 18.32
CA PRO A 31 6.80 24.59 17.37
C PRO A 31 7.33 23.99 16.06
N LEU A 32 6.64 22.96 15.56
CA LEU A 32 6.96 22.33 14.28
C LEU A 32 7.17 23.45 13.25
N THR A 33 8.34 23.43 12.60
CA THR A 33 8.62 24.42 11.57
C THR A 33 7.56 24.31 10.47
N ALA A 34 7.20 25.40 9.81
CA ALA A 34 6.22 25.35 8.71
C ALA A 34 6.58 24.31 7.64
N ALA A 35 7.88 24.04 7.44
CA ALA A 35 8.37 22.96 6.59
C ALA A 35 8.02 21.56 7.12
N ALA A 36 8.10 21.32 8.43
CA ALA A 36 7.72 20.04 9.03
C ALA A 36 6.21 19.78 8.91
N VAL A 37 5.38 20.80 9.15
CA VAL A 37 3.92 20.71 8.96
C VAL A 37 3.58 20.40 7.49
N HIS A 38 4.24 21.06 6.55
CA HIS A 38 4.03 20.82 5.12
C HIS A 38 4.45 19.40 4.69
N LEU A 39 5.57 18.88 5.22
CA LEU A 39 6.02 17.51 4.94
C LEU A 39 5.05 16.46 5.50
N GLU A 40 4.47 16.71 6.67
CA GLU A 40 3.44 15.84 7.27
C GLU A 40 2.16 15.83 6.42
N GLU A 41 1.70 17.00 5.97
CA GLU A 41 0.54 17.11 5.07
C GLU A 41 0.79 16.39 3.73
N LEU A 42 1.98 16.55 3.13
CA LEU A 42 2.38 15.85 1.92
C LEU A 42 2.41 14.33 2.13
N GLY A 43 2.95 13.86 3.26
CA GLY A 43 2.96 12.45 3.63
C GLY A 43 1.55 11.87 3.71
N ALA A 44 0.64 12.58 4.41
CA ALA A 44 -0.76 12.18 4.52
C ALA A 44 -1.47 12.11 3.14
N LEU A 45 -1.16 13.02 2.22
CA LEU A 45 -1.70 12.99 0.86
C LEU A 45 -1.17 11.78 0.05
N ILE A 46 0.11 11.44 0.18
CA ILE A 46 0.71 10.27 -0.48
C ILE A 46 0.11 8.97 0.08
N ASP A 47 -0.08 8.89 1.39
CA ASP A 47 -0.74 7.75 2.03
C ASP A 47 -2.18 7.61 1.54
N ALA A 48 -2.91 8.71 1.37
CA ALA A 48 -4.26 8.70 0.80
C ALA A 48 -4.29 8.19 -0.65
N VAL A 49 -3.36 8.64 -1.51
CA VAL A 49 -3.22 8.12 -2.89
C VAL A 49 -2.93 6.62 -2.87
N THR A 50 -2.00 6.18 -2.02
CA THR A 50 -1.63 4.76 -1.89
C THR A 50 -2.82 3.90 -1.44
N ALA A 51 -3.64 4.41 -0.51
CA ALA A 51 -4.86 3.74 -0.06
C ALA A 51 -5.90 3.62 -1.18
N ILE A 52 -6.05 4.66 -2.00
CA ILE A 52 -6.93 4.66 -3.18
C ILE A 52 -6.46 3.64 -4.20
N ASP A 53 -5.17 3.64 -4.56
CA ASP A 53 -4.60 2.70 -5.52
C ASP A 53 -4.78 1.25 -5.06
N ARG A 54 -4.58 0.98 -3.77
CA ARG A 54 -4.84 -0.35 -3.20
C ARG A 54 -6.31 -0.74 -3.32
N ALA A 55 -7.24 0.18 -3.05
CA ALA A 55 -8.67 -0.07 -3.21
C ALA A 55 -9.04 -0.34 -4.68
N MET A 56 -8.47 0.42 -5.61
CA MET A 56 -8.64 0.21 -7.05
C MET A 56 -8.10 -1.14 -7.50
N ALA A 57 -6.94 -1.57 -6.98
CA ALA A 57 -6.36 -2.88 -7.28
C ALA A 57 -7.28 -4.02 -6.83
N VAL A 58 -7.83 -3.95 -5.61
CA VAL A 58 -8.80 -4.93 -5.09
C VAL A 58 -10.06 -4.97 -5.97
N GLN A 59 -10.57 -3.81 -6.38
CA GLN A 59 -11.73 -3.72 -7.27
C GLN A 59 -11.43 -4.29 -8.67
N ALA A 60 -10.24 -4.04 -9.20
CA ALA A 60 -9.80 -4.60 -10.47
C ALA A 60 -9.71 -6.13 -10.42
N ALA A 61 -9.17 -6.69 -9.33
CA ALA A 61 -9.14 -8.14 -9.11
C ALA A 61 -10.56 -8.73 -8.99
N ALA A 62 -11.43 -8.10 -8.20
CA ALA A 62 -12.83 -8.51 -8.09
C ALA A 62 -13.56 -8.48 -9.43
N ARG A 63 -13.28 -7.47 -10.27
CA ARG A 63 -13.84 -7.35 -11.62
C ARG A 63 -13.38 -8.50 -12.52
N VAL A 64 -12.10 -8.89 -12.46
CA VAL A 64 -11.56 -10.04 -13.20
C VAL A 64 -12.30 -11.32 -12.81
N VAL A 65 -12.45 -11.58 -11.51
CA VAL A 65 -13.18 -12.75 -11.00
C VAL A 65 -14.64 -12.74 -11.47
N ALA A 66 -15.31 -11.59 -11.44
CA ALA A 66 -16.70 -11.47 -11.89
C ALA A 66 -16.86 -11.73 -13.40
N ILE A 67 -15.92 -11.28 -14.22
CA ILE A 67 -15.94 -11.53 -15.67
C ILE A 67 -15.73 -13.01 -15.98
N ASP A 68 -14.80 -13.68 -15.30
CA ASP A 68 -14.62 -15.12 -15.48
C ASP A 68 -15.82 -15.93 -14.96
N ALA A 69 -16.41 -15.52 -13.84
CA ALA A 69 -17.65 -16.14 -13.35
C ALA A 69 -18.79 -16.01 -14.36
N ALA A 70 -18.94 -14.86 -15.03
CA ALA A 70 -19.93 -14.68 -16.10
C ALA A 70 -19.68 -15.62 -17.28
N ARG A 71 -18.40 -15.82 -17.67
CA ARG A 71 -18.00 -16.79 -18.70
C ARG A 71 -18.42 -18.22 -18.31
N VAL A 72 -18.08 -18.66 -17.10
CA VAL A 72 -18.42 -20.01 -16.60
C VAL A 72 -19.94 -20.20 -16.52
N CYS A 73 -20.70 -19.19 -16.09
CA CYS A 73 -22.16 -19.24 -16.10
C CYS A 73 -22.72 -19.39 -17.52
N SER A 74 -22.22 -18.61 -18.48
CA SER A 74 -22.65 -18.67 -19.88
C SER A 74 -22.32 -20.04 -20.53
N GLU A 75 -21.18 -20.63 -20.19
CA GLU A 75 -20.80 -21.98 -20.63
C GLU A 75 -21.71 -23.06 -20.04
N ARG A 76 -22.12 -22.93 -18.77
CA ARG A 76 -23.09 -23.85 -18.14
C ARG A 76 -24.48 -23.76 -18.77
N GLU A 77 -24.91 -22.57 -19.20
CA GLU A 77 -26.17 -22.40 -19.92
C GLU A 77 -26.13 -23.08 -21.30
N LEU A 78 -24.94 -23.18 -21.93
CA LEU A 78 -24.75 -23.89 -23.19
C LEU A 78 -25.11 -25.38 -23.09
N ASP A 79 -24.76 -26.03 -21.98
CA ASP A 79 -24.97 -27.48 -21.78
C ASP A 79 -26.45 -27.90 -21.86
N GLY A 80 -27.38 -26.95 -21.75
CA GLY A 80 -28.83 -27.15 -21.92
C GLY A 80 -29.46 -26.38 -23.10
N SER A 81 -28.66 -25.72 -23.93
CA SER A 81 -29.13 -24.77 -24.94
C SER A 81 -29.17 -25.38 -26.35
N ALA A 82 -30.10 -24.88 -27.18
CA ALA A 82 -30.12 -25.17 -28.62
C ALA A 82 -29.12 -24.31 -29.44
N PHE A 83 -28.46 -23.34 -28.80
CA PHE A 83 -27.52 -22.43 -29.46
C PHE A 83 -26.12 -23.03 -29.58
N SER A 84 -25.41 -22.65 -30.63
CA SER A 84 -24.02 -23.08 -30.83
C SER A 84 -23.07 -22.37 -29.83
N PRO A 85 -21.95 -23.01 -29.43
CA PRO A 85 -20.95 -22.39 -28.57
C PRO A 85 -20.48 -21.01 -29.06
N ALA A 86 -20.34 -20.87 -30.39
CA ALA A 86 -19.94 -19.62 -31.02
C ALA A 86 -20.98 -18.51 -30.87
N LEU A 87 -22.28 -18.83 -30.91
CA LEU A 87 -23.34 -17.85 -30.74
C LEU A 87 -23.47 -17.42 -29.28
N THR A 88 -23.40 -18.36 -28.34
CA THR A 88 -23.39 -18.08 -26.89
C THR A 88 -22.23 -17.15 -26.52
N ARG A 89 -21.02 -17.46 -26.99
CA ARG A 89 -19.84 -16.61 -26.76
C ARG A 89 -20.03 -15.21 -27.36
N ARG A 90 -20.61 -15.10 -28.56
CA ARG A 90 -20.89 -13.79 -29.19
C ARG A 90 -21.91 -12.97 -28.40
N SER A 91 -22.96 -13.62 -27.86
CA SER A 91 -23.96 -12.94 -27.01
C SER A 91 -23.29 -12.35 -25.77
N LEU A 92 -22.51 -13.16 -25.05
CA LEU A 92 -21.80 -12.72 -23.85
C LEU A 92 -20.85 -11.54 -24.15
N VAL A 93 -20.10 -11.60 -25.25
CA VAL A 93 -19.21 -10.51 -25.67
C VAL A 93 -19.99 -9.23 -25.94
N ALA A 94 -21.13 -9.30 -26.66
CA ALA A 94 -21.95 -8.15 -26.98
C ALA A 94 -22.58 -7.53 -25.71
N GLU A 95 -23.08 -8.36 -24.79
CA GLU A 95 -23.63 -7.91 -23.51
C GLU A 95 -22.57 -7.21 -22.65
N LEU A 96 -21.39 -7.82 -22.51
CA LEU A 96 -20.29 -7.24 -21.73
C LEU A 96 -19.79 -5.93 -22.36
N ALA A 97 -19.67 -5.87 -23.69
CA ALA A 97 -19.29 -4.67 -24.42
C ALA A 97 -20.32 -3.54 -24.21
N CYS A 98 -21.60 -3.86 -24.29
CA CYS A 98 -22.70 -2.91 -24.06
C CYS A 98 -22.71 -2.38 -22.63
N ALA A 99 -22.68 -3.27 -21.63
CA ALA A 99 -22.73 -2.93 -20.21
C ALA A 99 -21.56 -2.02 -19.80
N LEU A 100 -20.36 -2.28 -20.33
CA LEU A 100 -19.16 -1.51 -20.02
C LEU A 100 -18.92 -0.33 -20.96
N ARG A 101 -19.70 -0.19 -22.04
CA ARG A 101 -19.53 0.81 -23.10
C ARG A 101 -18.13 0.79 -23.72
N ILE A 102 -17.66 -0.40 -24.09
CA ILE A 102 -16.36 -0.64 -24.72
C ILE A 102 -16.51 -1.38 -26.07
N PRO A 103 -15.50 -1.38 -26.94
CA PRO A 103 -15.52 -2.21 -28.16
C PRO A 103 -15.64 -3.71 -27.85
N GLU A 104 -16.31 -4.47 -28.73
CA GLU A 104 -16.43 -5.94 -28.61
C GLU A 104 -15.07 -6.65 -28.63
N SER A 105 -14.09 -6.12 -29.36
CA SER A 105 -12.72 -6.64 -29.35
C SER A 105 -12.08 -6.53 -27.96
N THR A 106 -12.29 -5.40 -27.28
CA THR A 106 -11.86 -5.19 -25.89
C THR A 106 -12.59 -6.13 -24.94
N ALA A 107 -13.91 -6.29 -25.08
CA ALA A 107 -14.69 -7.21 -24.25
C ALA A 107 -14.27 -8.68 -24.44
N SER A 108 -14.02 -9.11 -25.67
CA SER A 108 -13.46 -10.44 -25.96
C SER A 108 -12.08 -10.63 -25.34
N GLY A 109 -11.21 -9.61 -25.42
CA GLY A 109 -9.91 -9.63 -24.75
C GLY A 109 -10.04 -9.74 -23.23
N LEU A 110 -10.99 -9.02 -22.63
CA LEU A 110 -11.24 -9.11 -21.18
C LEU A 110 -11.68 -10.50 -20.73
N LEU A 111 -12.51 -11.20 -21.51
CA LEU A 111 -12.89 -12.58 -21.19
C LEU A 111 -11.67 -13.52 -21.20
N GLU A 112 -10.81 -13.39 -22.21
CA GLU A 112 -9.58 -14.19 -22.30
C GLU A 112 -8.60 -13.88 -21.17
N SER A 113 -8.31 -12.60 -20.94
CA SER A 113 -7.42 -12.18 -19.88
C SER A 113 -7.96 -12.55 -18.50
N SER A 114 -9.28 -12.47 -18.28
CA SER A 114 -9.86 -12.82 -16.98
C SER A 114 -9.76 -14.32 -16.71
N ARG A 115 -10.00 -15.18 -17.71
CA ARG A 115 -9.73 -16.63 -17.61
C ARG A 115 -8.28 -16.88 -17.21
N ALA A 116 -7.33 -16.29 -17.93
CA ALA A 116 -5.90 -16.49 -17.67
C ALA A 116 -5.50 -16.02 -16.27
N LEU A 117 -5.98 -14.85 -15.83
CA LEU A 117 -5.67 -14.34 -14.49
C LEU A 117 -6.26 -15.21 -13.38
N VAL A 118 -7.48 -15.72 -13.55
CA VAL A 118 -8.13 -16.57 -12.53
C VAL A 118 -7.55 -17.98 -12.49
N HIS A 119 -7.25 -18.57 -13.65
CA HIS A 119 -6.88 -19.98 -13.74
C HIS A 119 -5.38 -20.23 -13.89
N ASP A 120 -4.66 -19.33 -14.57
CA ASP A 120 -3.25 -19.53 -14.92
C ASP A 120 -2.32 -18.67 -14.01
N LEU A 121 -2.80 -17.52 -13.50
CA LEU A 121 -2.02 -16.57 -12.67
C LEU A 121 -2.75 -16.08 -11.40
N PRO A 122 -3.35 -16.97 -10.58
CA PRO A 122 -4.21 -16.57 -9.47
C PRO A 122 -3.51 -15.71 -8.39
N ASP A 123 -2.21 -15.92 -8.18
CA ASP A 123 -1.40 -15.16 -7.21
C ASP A 123 -1.27 -13.67 -7.56
N THR A 124 -1.65 -13.27 -8.78
CA THR A 124 -1.64 -11.86 -9.20
C THR A 124 -2.89 -11.09 -8.79
N LEU A 125 -3.88 -11.76 -8.17
CA LEU A 125 -5.16 -11.18 -7.76
C LEU A 125 -5.24 -10.82 -6.26
N SER A 126 -4.14 -10.98 -5.51
CA SER A 126 -4.05 -10.74 -4.06
C SER A 126 -3.66 -9.32 -3.67
#